data_AF-A0A2I0DN14-F1
#
_entry.id   AF-A0A2I0DN14-F1
#
_cell.length_a   1.000
_cell.length_b   1.000
_cell.length_c   1.000
_cell.angle_alpha   90.00
_cell.angle_beta   90.00
_cell.angle_gamma   90.00
#
_symmetry.space_group_name_H-M   'P 1'
#
loop_
_entity.id
_entity.type
_entity.pdbx_description
1 polymer ?
#
loop_
_entity_poly.entity_id
_entity_poly.type
_entity_poly.pdbx_seq_one_letter_code
_entity_poly.pdbx_strand_id
1 'polypeptide(L)'
;MFYLKGLKKSHRISRILQILVAIALFIGLDQLWETSLLQGQQLLKSQTEKMARLLVQQTAYGAAPALQLENDEQLQWLATALVLDPKVMSASIFSEDGVRLSFAQSVTQEDYEADSEEMALLLEQYPPYVESVSQDGQNLGYVEVRLEPKYFFNEIKEAHQINMEQQQMMLIIAGLIGMLLSRALSFKRADFDRRKAKVKLRQLLSQRNAKHRQLEADNQDNETSTSAASEQKKE
;
A
#
# COMPACT_ATOMS: atom_id res chain seq x y z
N MET A 1 -8.16 -31.55 -18.97
CA MET A 1 -9.50 -31.63 -19.59
C MET A 1 -10.56 -31.76 -18.48
N PHE A 2 -11.07 -30.63 -17.98
CA PHE A 2 -11.94 -30.60 -16.78
C PHE A 2 -13.40 -30.91 -17.13
N TYR A 3 -13.82 -32.16 -16.91
CA TYR A 3 -15.22 -32.58 -17.02
C TYR A 3 -15.95 -32.41 -15.69
N LEU A 4 -16.78 -31.37 -15.58
CA LEU A 4 -17.74 -31.19 -14.48
C LEU A 4 -19.13 -30.91 -15.05
N LYS A 5 -19.85 -31.98 -15.41
CA LYS A 5 -21.23 -31.96 -15.95
C LYS A 5 -22.23 -32.07 -14.77
N GLY A 6 -23.15 -31.11 -14.61
CA GLY A 6 -24.28 -31.26 -13.67
C GLY A 6 -24.66 -30.11 -12.70
N LEU A 7 -24.55 -28.83 -13.08
CA LEU A 7 -25.19 -27.72 -12.36
C LEU A 7 -25.72 -26.68 -13.37
N LYS A 8 -26.94 -26.16 -13.17
CA LYS A 8 -27.60 -25.17 -14.04
C LYS A 8 -26.62 -24.08 -14.48
N LYS A 9 -26.49 -23.86 -15.80
CA LYS A 9 -25.51 -22.92 -16.43
C LYS A 9 -25.43 -21.55 -15.73
N SER A 10 -26.56 -21.01 -15.28
CA SER A 10 -26.67 -19.70 -14.59
C SER A 10 -25.83 -19.59 -13.29
N HIS A 11 -25.81 -20.60 -12.43
CA HIS A 11 -25.07 -20.52 -11.16
C HIS A 11 -23.55 -20.65 -11.32
N ARG A 12 -23.09 -21.25 -12.42
CA ARG A 12 -21.66 -21.37 -12.73
C ARG A 12 -21.10 -20.05 -13.26
N ILE A 13 -21.85 -19.39 -14.15
CA ILE A 13 -21.49 -18.10 -14.73
C ILE A 13 -21.41 -17.03 -13.62
N SER A 14 -22.37 -17.03 -12.68
CA SER A 14 -22.34 -16.10 -11.54
C SER A 14 -21.11 -16.27 -10.63
N ARG A 15 -20.63 -17.51 -10.41
CA ARG A 15 -19.40 -17.75 -9.63
C ARG A 15 -18.14 -17.34 -10.37
N ILE A 16 -18.04 -17.64 -11.67
CA ILE A 16 -16.90 -17.22 -12.51
C ILE A 16 -16.84 -15.69 -12.57
N LEU A 17 -17.99 -15.02 -12.69
CA LEU A 17 -18.09 -13.57 -12.66
C LEU A 17 -17.63 -12.99 -11.31
N GLN A 18 -17.99 -13.60 -10.18
CA GLN A 18 -17.51 -13.18 -8.85
C GLN A 18 -15.99 -13.32 -8.70
N ILE A 19 -15.40 -14.40 -9.22
CA ILE A 19 -13.94 -14.60 -9.22
C ILE A 19 -13.26 -13.55 -10.10
N LEU A 20 -13.81 -13.27 -11.29
CA LEU A 20 -13.30 -12.22 -12.17
C LEU A 20 -13.34 -10.84 -11.50
N VAL A 21 -14.43 -10.51 -10.81
CA VAL A 21 -14.55 -9.25 -10.05
C VAL A 21 -13.54 -9.20 -8.91
N ALA A 22 -13.34 -10.30 -8.18
CA ALA A 22 -12.34 -10.35 -7.10
C ALA A 22 -10.90 -10.18 -7.63
N ILE A 23 -10.57 -10.77 -8.78
CA ILE A 23 -9.28 -10.59 -9.44
C ILE A 23 -9.10 -9.14 -9.89
N ALA A 24 -10.13 -8.53 -10.49
CA ALA A 24 -10.08 -7.12 -10.90
C ALA A 24 -9.87 -6.18 -9.69
N LEU A 25 -10.55 -6.44 -8.58
CA LEU A 25 -10.36 -5.69 -7.33
C LEU A 25 -8.96 -5.89 -6.73
N PHE A 26 -8.40 -7.10 -6.83
CA PHE A 26 -7.04 -7.38 -6.36
C PHE A 26 -5.99 -6.61 -7.18
N ILE A 27 -6.13 -6.62 -8.52
CA ILE A 27 -5.24 -5.84 -9.40
C ILE A 27 -5.36 -4.33 -9.10
N GLY A 28 -6.58 -3.84 -8.87
CA GLY A 28 -6.78 -2.43 -8.48
C GLY A 28 -6.16 -2.09 -7.12
N LEU A 29 -6.17 -3.03 -6.16
CA LEU A 29 -5.52 -2.86 -4.86
C LEU A 29 -3.98 -2.78 -5.00
N ASP A 30 -3.40 -3.66 -5.82
CA ASP A 30 -1.97 -3.71 -6.09
C ASP A 30 -1.47 -2.42 -6.76
N GLN A 31 -2.22 -1.95 -7.78
CA GLN A 31 -1.92 -0.68 -8.45
C GLN A 31 -2.02 0.52 -7.50
N LEU A 32 -3.02 0.53 -6.61
CA LEU A 32 -3.19 1.59 -5.61
C LEU A 32 -2.05 1.57 -4.58
N TRP A 33 -1.58 0.38 -4.20
CA TRP A 33 -0.47 0.20 -3.27
C TRP A 33 0.85 0.73 -3.83
N GLU A 34 1.20 0.34 -5.05
CA GLU A 34 2.42 0.78 -5.71
C GLU A 34 2.44 2.31 -5.86
N THR A 35 1.32 2.87 -6.31
CA THR A 35 1.17 4.33 -6.47
C THR A 35 1.28 5.07 -5.14
N SER A 36 0.67 4.54 -4.08
CA SER A 36 0.73 5.08 -2.72
C SER A 36 2.16 5.15 -2.18
N LEU A 37 2.92 4.06 -2.32
CA LEU A 37 4.32 4.02 -1.86
C LEU A 37 5.20 5.00 -2.62
N LEU A 38 5.08 5.05 -3.95
CA LEU A 38 5.91 5.93 -4.79
C LEU A 38 5.58 7.41 -4.56
N GLN A 39 4.30 7.77 -4.52
CA GLN A 39 3.87 9.14 -4.25
C GLN A 39 4.26 9.59 -2.84
N GLY A 40 4.15 8.69 -1.85
CA GLY A 40 4.59 8.96 -0.49
C GLY A 40 6.08 9.31 -0.41
N GLN A 41 6.94 8.54 -1.08
CA GLN A 41 8.37 8.82 -1.12
C GLN A 41 8.71 10.13 -1.86
N GLN A 42 8.05 10.40 -2.98
CA GLN A 42 8.29 11.62 -3.76
C GLN A 42 7.84 12.89 -3.03
N LEU A 43 6.63 12.88 -2.46
CA LEU A 43 6.12 13.99 -1.67
C LEU A 43 7.05 14.26 -0.50
N LEU A 44 7.44 13.21 0.21
CA LEU A 44 8.32 13.30 1.36
C LEU A 44 9.69 13.86 0.99
N LYS A 45 10.31 13.38 -0.08
CA LYS A 45 11.56 13.94 -0.62
C LYS A 45 11.43 15.44 -0.91
N SER A 46 10.35 15.85 -1.59
CA SER A 46 10.13 17.26 -1.95
C SER A 46 9.90 18.16 -0.73
N GLN A 47 9.25 17.65 0.32
CA GLN A 47 9.03 18.40 1.56
C GLN A 47 10.32 18.52 2.37
N THR A 48 11.11 17.43 2.47
CA THR A 48 12.45 17.46 3.07
C THR A 48 13.35 18.47 2.36
N GLU A 49 13.34 18.51 1.04
CA GLU A 49 14.17 19.46 0.26
C GLU A 49 13.79 20.92 0.55
N LYS A 50 12.50 21.23 0.72
CA LYS A 50 12.06 22.56 1.12
C LYS A 50 12.51 22.93 2.52
N MET A 51 12.40 22.01 3.49
CA MET A 51 12.87 22.25 4.85
C MET A 51 14.38 22.49 4.89
N ALA A 52 15.15 21.68 4.17
CA ALA A 52 16.58 21.88 3.98
C ALA A 52 16.89 23.29 3.44
N ARG A 53 16.19 23.70 2.38
CA ARG A 53 16.37 25.04 1.81
C ARG A 53 16.00 26.17 2.78
N LEU A 54 14.91 26.01 3.54
CA LEU A 54 14.51 26.99 4.57
C LEU A 54 15.55 27.12 5.69
N LEU A 55 16.16 26.00 6.11
CA LEU A 55 17.25 26.01 7.09
C LEU A 55 18.43 26.83 6.57
N VAL A 56 18.89 26.57 5.34
CA VAL A 56 20.00 27.34 4.74
C VAL A 56 19.64 28.80 4.57
N GLN A 57 18.40 29.11 4.17
CA GLN A 57 17.93 30.48 4.05
C GLN A 57 17.92 31.21 5.40
N GLN A 58 17.47 30.55 6.47
CA GLN A 58 17.52 31.08 7.82
C GLN A 58 18.97 31.31 8.27
N THR A 59 19.88 30.39 7.95
CA THR A 59 21.31 30.56 8.19
C THR A 59 21.88 31.76 7.45
N ALA A 60 21.54 31.93 6.18
CA ALA A 60 21.98 33.07 5.38
C ALA A 60 21.54 34.40 6.02
N TYR A 61 20.30 34.49 6.48
CA TYR A 61 19.83 35.66 7.24
C TYR A 61 20.58 35.86 8.56
N GLY A 62 20.90 34.78 9.27
CA GLY A 62 21.70 34.82 10.50
C GLY A 62 23.16 35.23 10.27
N ALA A 63 23.72 34.92 9.10
CA ALA A 63 25.09 35.25 8.73
C ALA A 63 25.25 36.71 8.28
N ALA A 64 24.19 37.35 7.77
CA ALA A 64 24.25 38.70 7.20
C ALA A 64 24.91 39.74 8.13
N PRO A 65 24.55 39.86 9.42
CA PRO A 65 25.20 40.83 10.30
C PRO A 65 26.70 40.58 10.51
N ALA A 66 27.10 39.31 10.57
CA ALA A 66 28.50 38.93 10.78
C ALA A 66 29.34 39.14 9.50
N LEU A 67 28.78 38.88 8.32
CA LEU A 67 29.41 39.23 7.03
C LEU A 67 29.54 40.75 6.86
N GLN A 68 28.50 41.52 7.22
CA GLN A 68 28.51 42.97 7.11
C GLN A 68 29.56 43.63 8.02
N LEU A 69 29.87 42.99 9.15
CA LEU A 69 30.87 43.44 10.12
C LEU A 69 32.25 42.79 9.91
N GLU A 70 32.42 41.96 8.88
CA GLU A 70 33.64 41.19 8.60
C GLU A 70 34.14 40.43 9.84
N ASN A 71 33.20 39.82 10.57
CA ASN A 71 33.48 39.14 11.83
C ASN A 71 33.59 37.61 11.63
N ASP A 72 34.78 37.17 11.25
CA ASP A 72 35.08 35.76 11.01
C ASP A 72 34.84 34.86 12.24
N GLU A 73 35.05 35.37 13.46
CA GLU A 73 34.77 34.61 14.69
C GLU A 73 33.28 34.31 14.85
N GLN A 74 32.40 35.29 14.57
CA GLN A 74 30.96 35.07 14.59
C GLN A 74 30.49 34.12 13.48
N LEU A 75 31.11 34.21 12.30
CA LEU A 75 30.83 33.29 11.18
C LEU A 75 31.28 31.86 11.52
N GLN A 76 32.42 31.71 12.19
CA GLN A 76 32.92 30.41 12.66
C GLN A 76 32.05 29.83 13.77
N TRP A 77 31.60 30.67 14.71
CA TRP A 77 30.64 30.25 15.74
C TRP A 77 29.31 29.80 15.12
N LEU A 78 28.80 30.54 14.13
CA LEU A 78 27.58 30.16 13.41
C LEU A 78 27.75 28.83 12.68
N ALA A 79 28.83 28.63 11.93
CA ALA A 79 29.12 27.36 11.27
C ALA A 79 29.18 26.20 12.27
N THR A 80 29.88 26.40 13.39
CA THR A 80 30.01 25.41 14.47
C THR A 80 28.65 25.10 15.11
N ALA A 81 27.81 26.11 15.33
CA ALA A 81 26.48 25.93 15.91
C ALA A 81 25.54 25.14 14.99
N LEU A 82 25.68 25.31 13.67
CA LEU A 82 24.85 24.58 12.69
C LEU A 82 25.14 23.08 12.70
N VAL A 83 26.41 22.70 12.76
CA VAL A 83 26.80 21.28 12.76
C VAL A 83 26.47 20.55 14.07
N LEU A 84 26.02 21.26 15.11
CA LEU A 84 25.41 20.64 16.29
C LEU A 84 24.05 20.03 15.99
N ASP A 85 23.34 20.51 14.96
CA ASP A 85 22.13 19.85 14.50
C ASP A 85 22.53 18.58 13.72
N PRO A 86 22.04 17.38 14.12
CA PRO A 86 22.38 16.13 13.44
C PRO A 86 21.96 16.09 11.97
N LYS A 87 21.11 17.01 11.52
CA LYS A 87 20.73 17.15 10.11
C LYS A 87 21.84 17.78 9.25
N VAL A 88 22.80 18.47 9.87
CA VAL A 88 23.85 19.25 9.19
C VAL A 88 25.20 18.53 9.29
N MET A 89 25.76 18.20 8.12
CA MET A 89 27.02 17.47 7.97
C MET A 89 28.22 18.42 7.86
N SER A 90 28.03 19.53 7.16
CA SER A 90 29.01 20.63 7.14
C SER A 90 28.32 21.96 6.87
N ALA A 91 28.94 23.02 7.34
CA ALA A 91 28.53 24.39 7.05
C ALA A 91 29.78 25.22 6.69
N SER A 92 29.69 25.91 5.56
CA SER A 92 30.74 26.79 5.04
C SER A 92 30.12 28.15 4.74
N ILE A 93 30.80 29.23 5.11
CA ILE A 93 30.39 30.59 4.74
C ILE A 93 31.49 31.22 3.92
N PHE A 94 31.10 31.87 2.83
CA PHE A 94 32.00 32.47 1.87
C PHE A 94 31.69 33.95 1.70
N SER A 95 32.73 34.74 1.42
CA SER A 95 32.60 36.14 1.02
C SER A 95 31.99 36.26 -0.38
N GLU A 96 31.66 37.49 -0.78
CA GLU A 96 31.23 37.81 -2.15
C GLU A 96 32.28 37.37 -3.21
N ASP A 97 33.57 37.44 -2.88
CA ASP A 97 34.67 37.02 -3.75
C ASP A 97 34.87 35.49 -3.81
N GLY A 98 34.10 34.72 -3.04
CA GLY A 98 34.20 33.27 -2.96
C GLY A 98 35.31 32.75 -2.05
N VAL A 99 35.88 33.61 -1.19
CA VAL A 99 36.83 33.19 -0.15
C VAL A 99 36.06 32.58 1.00
N ARG A 100 36.45 31.39 1.45
CA ARG A 100 35.82 30.75 2.61
C ARG A 100 36.27 31.46 3.90
N LEU A 101 35.31 32.02 4.62
CA LEU A 101 35.51 32.74 5.87
C LEU A 101 35.32 31.84 7.08
N SER A 102 34.44 30.84 6.99
CA SER A 102 34.24 29.87 8.05
C SER A 102 33.91 28.48 7.55
N PHE A 103 34.21 27.48 8.39
CA PHE A 103 33.96 26.08 8.09
C PHE A 103 33.75 25.27 9.37
N ALA A 104 32.75 24.40 9.37
CA ALA A 104 32.57 23.38 10.40
C ALA A 104 31.99 22.10 9.79
N GLN A 105 32.22 20.98 10.46
CA GLN A 105 31.78 19.65 10.03
C GLN A 105 31.41 18.77 11.24
N SER A 106 30.54 17.78 11.02
CA SER A 106 30.14 16.77 12.02
C SER A 106 30.33 15.32 11.55
N VAL A 107 30.89 15.12 10.36
CA VAL A 107 31.05 13.80 9.72
C VAL A 107 32.16 12.95 10.35
N THR A 108 33.15 13.59 10.95
CA THR A 108 34.24 12.90 11.65
C THR A 108 34.73 13.68 12.88
N GLN A 109 35.42 13.00 13.79
CA GLN A 109 36.10 13.61 14.94
C GLN A 109 37.51 14.12 14.59
N GLU A 110 38.06 13.71 13.45
CA GLU A 110 39.33 14.26 12.98
C GLU A 110 39.16 15.69 12.45
N ASP A 111 40.15 16.54 12.76
CA ASP A 111 40.18 17.92 12.29
C ASP A 111 40.89 17.99 10.93
N TYR A 112 40.18 17.57 9.89
CA TYR A 112 40.65 17.70 8.51
C TYR A 112 40.46 19.12 8.02
N GLU A 113 41.44 19.63 7.27
CA GLU A 113 41.28 20.91 6.55
C GLU A 113 40.09 20.83 5.58
N ALA A 114 39.36 21.94 5.46
CA ALA A 114 38.15 22.00 4.65
C ALA A 114 38.38 21.67 3.15
N ASP A 115 39.57 21.97 2.61
CA ASP A 115 39.95 21.69 1.23
C ASP A 115 40.74 20.38 1.05
N SER A 116 40.87 19.57 2.10
CA SER A 116 41.56 18.28 2.03
C SER A 116 40.80 17.29 1.14
N GLU A 117 41.52 16.39 0.50
CA GLU A 117 40.93 15.33 -0.33
C GLU A 117 40.08 14.39 0.53
N GLU A 118 40.51 14.12 1.76
CA GLU A 118 39.79 13.32 2.75
C GLU A 118 38.44 13.95 3.09
N MET A 119 38.39 15.26 3.36
CA MET A 119 37.14 15.96 3.65
C MET A 119 36.21 15.98 2.44
N ALA A 120 36.74 16.19 1.24
CA ALA A 120 35.96 16.17 0.01
C ALA A 120 35.27 14.81 -0.20
N LEU A 121 35.99 13.70 0.02
CA LEU A 121 35.46 12.34 -0.07
C LEU A 121 34.39 12.05 1.00
N LEU A 122 34.61 12.48 2.24
CA LEU A 122 33.63 12.30 3.32
C LEU A 122 32.32 13.05 3.04
N LEU A 123 32.42 14.22 2.40
CA LEU A 123 31.27 15.08 2.14
C LEU A 123 30.57 14.81 0.79
N GLU A 124 31.16 14.05 -0.12
CA GLU A 124 30.63 13.79 -1.47
C GLU A 124 29.20 13.21 -1.46
N GLN A 125 28.88 12.39 -0.46
CA GLN A 125 27.57 11.77 -0.33
C GLN A 125 26.47 12.72 0.15
N TYR A 126 26.82 13.93 0.62
CA TYR A 126 25.88 14.89 1.17
C TYR A 126 25.67 16.07 0.21
N PRO A 127 24.45 16.26 -0.32
CA PRO A 127 24.19 17.32 -1.29
C PRO A 127 24.38 18.70 -0.66
N PRO A 128 25.09 19.62 -1.35
CA PRO A 128 25.23 21.00 -0.89
C PRO A 128 23.98 21.81 -1.21
N TYR A 129 23.56 22.61 -0.24
CA TYR A 129 22.52 23.62 -0.38
C TYR A 129 23.16 24.99 -0.21
N VAL A 130 23.06 25.82 -1.24
CA VAL A 130 23.70 27.13 -1.29
C VAL A 130 22.64 28.22 -1.30
N GLU A 131 22.81 29.23 -0.45
CA GLU A 131 21.97 30.42 -0.43
C GLU A 131 22.85 31.68 -0.39
N SER A 132 22.51 32.67 -1.20
CA SER A 132 23.15 34.00 -1.18
C SER A 132 22.78 34.75 0.09
N VAL A 133 23.76 35.44 0.68
CA VAL A 133 23.53 36.35 1.78
C VAL A 133 23.51 37.77 1.23
N SER A 134 22.35 38.43 1.32
CA SER A 134 22.21 39.81 0.88
C SER A 134 21.55 40.67 1.94
N GLN A 135 22.03 41.90 2.11
CA GLN A 135 21.43 42.90 2.99
C GLN A 135 21.31 44.24 2.24
N ASP A 136 20.15 44.88 2.35
CA ASP A 136 19.86 46.17 1.71
C ASP A 136 20.18 46.26 0.20
N GLY A 137 20.08 45.12 -0.49
CA GLY A 137 20.36 45.01 -1.93
C GLY A 137 21.84 44.82 -2.30
N GLN A 138 22.75 44.75 -1.33
CA GLN A 138 24.13 44.30 -1.53
C GLN A 138 24.27 42.81 -1.24
N ASN A 139 25.03 42.12 -2.10
CA ASN A 139 25.45 40.75 -1.87
C ASN A 139 26.66 40.76 -0.94
N LEU A 140 26.58 40.05 0.19
CA LEU A 140 27.66 39.97 1.17
C LEU A 140 28.46 38.67 1.02
N GLY A 141 27.91 37.68 0.32
CA GLY A 141 28.51 36.36 0.17
C GLY A 141 27.47 35.25 0.03
N TYR A 142 27.82 34.04 0.42
CA TYR A 142 26.91 32.90 0.39
C TYR A 142 27.23 31.89 1.48
N VAL A 143 26.21 31.14 1.87
CA VAL A 143 26.34 30.01 2.79
C VAL A 143 26.14 28.72 2.01
N GLU A 144 27.03 27.76 2.21
CA GLU A 144 26.86 26.37 1.77
C GLU A 144 26.64 25.49 3.00
N VAL A 145 25.55 24.72 3.01
CA VAL A 145 25.28 23.73 4.05
C VAL A 145 25.08 22.37 3.39
N ARG A 146 25.82 21.36 3.84
CA ARG A 146 25.62 19.97 3.43
C ARG A 146 24.77 19.27 4.48
N LEU A 147 23.73 18.61 4.04
CA LEU A 147 22.69 18.05 4.90
C LEU A 147 22.55 16.54 4.68
N GLU A 148 22.07 15.80 5.68
CA GLU A 148 21.66 14.40 5.54
C GLU A 148 20.11 14.32 5.52
N PRO A 149 19.50 14.18 4.32
CA PRO A 149 18.04 14.19 4.15
C PRO A 149 17.31 13.13 4.98
N LYS A 150 17.98 12.02 5.33
CA LYS A 150 17.37 10.95 6.14
C LYS A 150 16.94 11.42 7.54
N TYR A 151 17.58 12.44 8.10
CA TYR A 151 17.19 12.93 9.43
C TYR A 151 15.92 13.81 9.38
N PHE A 152 15.69 14.54 8.28
CA PHE A 152 14.42 15.25 8.04
C PHE A 152 13.24 14.30 7.80
N PHE A 153 13.52 13.09 7.30
CA PHE A 153 12.52 12.06 6.99
C PHE A 153 11.80 11.52 8.24
N ASN A 154 12.51 11.45 9.38
CA ASN A 154 11.96 10.93 10.62
C ASN A 154 10.91 11.87 11.23
N GLU A 155 11.13 13.18 11.16
CA GLU A 155 10.18 14.19 11.65
C GLU A 155 8.88 14.20 10.82
N ILE A 156 8.97 14.05 9.50
CA ILE A 156 7.78 14.05 8.64
C ILE A 156 6.99 12.74 8.77
N LYS A 157 7.66 11.60 9.04
CA LYS A 157 6.97 10.35 9.36
C LYS A 157 6.08 10.47 10.59
N GLU A 158 6.52 11.21 11.61
CA GLU A 158 5.72 11.46 12.81
C GLU A 158 4.60 12.49 12.56
N ALA A 159 4.83 13.47 11.67
CA ALA A 159 3.92 14.57 11.43
C ALA A 159 2.80 14.31 10.39
N HIS A 160 2.84 13.23 9.60
CA HIS A 160 1.94 13.09 8.45
C HIS A 160 0.99 11.88 8.43
N GLN A 161 -0.29 12.25 8.58
CA GLN A 161 -1.56 11.53 8.40
C GLN A 161 -1.83 11.00 6.96
N ILE A 162 -0.94 11.26 5.99
CA ILE A 162 -1.21 11.08 4.54
C ILE A 162 -1.42 9.60 4.16
N ASN A 163 -0.92 8.66 4.97
CA ASN A 163 -1.19 7.23 4.76
C ASN A 163 -2.58 6.78 5.25
N MET A 164 -3.23 7.53 6.14
CA MET A 164 -4.42 7.03 6.87
C MET A 164 -5.62 6.84 5.94
N GLU A 165 -5.88 7.76 5.01
CA GLU A 165 -7.02 7.67 4.08
C GLU A 165 -6.83 6.57 3.02
N GLN A 166 -5.62 6.43 2.47
CA GLN A 166 -5.29 5.36 1.53
C GLN A 166 -5.33 3.98 2.20
N GLN A 167 -4.87 3.86 3.46
CA GLN A 167 -4.97 2.63 4.24
C GLN A 167 -6.43 2.25 4.55
N GLN A 168 -7.29 3.24 4.86
CA GLN A 168 -8.73 3.00 5.04
C GLN A 168 -9.38 2.48 3.76
N MET A 169 -9.04 3.05 2.60
CA MET A 169 -9.53 2.55 1.31
C MET A 169 -9.05 1.12 1.02
N MET A 170 -7.78 0.79 1.30
CA MET A 170 -7.29 -0.58 1.17
C MET A 170 -8.05 -1.57 2.05
N LEU A 171 -8.37 -1.21 3.30
CA LEU A 171 -9.15 -2.05 4.20
C LEU A 171 -10.57 -2.31 3.67
N ILE A 172 -11.21 -1.30 3.08
CA ILE A 172 -12.53 -1.45 2.44
C ILE A 172 -12.42 -2.42 1.25
N ILE A 173 -11.43 -2.24 0.37
CA ILE A 173 -11.25 -3.10 -0.81
C ILE A 173 -10.90 -4.54 -0.38
N ALA A 174 -10.00 -4.72 0.58
CA ALA A 174 -9.63 -6.02 1.14
C ALA A 174 -10.84 -6.73 1.77
N GLY A 175 -11.69 -5.98 2.50
CA GLY A 175 -12.95 -6.49 3.05
C GLY A 175 -13.93 -6.94 1.96
N LEU A 176 -14.06 -6.17 0.88
CA LEU A 176 -14.89 -6.55 -0.27
C LEU A 176 -14.38 -7.81 -0.97
N ILE A 177 -13.07 -7.93 -1.18
CA ILE A 177 -12.44 -9.14 -1.76
C ILE A 177 -12.71 -10.35 -0.85
N GLY A 178 -12.48 -10.22 0.46
CA GLY A 178 -12.75 -11.27 1.44
C GLY A 178 -14.21 -11.72 1.45
N MET A 179 -15.16 -10.78 1.39
CA MET A 179 -16.60 -11.07 1.32
C MET A 179 -16.96 -11.82 0.03
N LEU A 180 -16.43 -11.38 -1.12
CA LEU A 180 -16.69 -12.02 -2.41
C LEU A 180 -16.13 -13.44 -2.47
N LEU A 181 -14.90 -13.65 -1.99
CA LEU A 181 -14.26 -14.97 -1.91
C LEU A 181 -14.99 -15.90 -0.94
N SER A 182 -15.37 -15.42 0.25
CA SER A 182 -16.14 -16.20 1.23
C SER A 182 -17.46 -16.71 0.64
N ARG A 183 -18.12 -15.90 -0.20
CA ARG A 183 -19.37 -16.28 -0.89
C ARG A 183 -19.13 -17.23 -2.07
N ALA A 184 -18.07 -17.02 -2.85
CA ALA A 184 -17.73 -17.83 -4.01
C ALA A 184 -17.19 -19.23 -3.63
N LEU A 185 -16.40 -19.31 -2.56
CA LEU A 185 -15.77 -20.53 -2.04
C LEU A 185 -16.59 -21.24 -0.94
N SER A 186 -17.80 -20.77 -0.62
CA SER A 186 -18.66 -21.43 0.36
C SER A 186 -19.13 -22.82 -0.15
N PHE A 187 -18.28 -23.83 0.05
CA PHE A 187 -18.56 -25.24 -0.27
C PHE A 187 -19.74 -25.79 0.56
N LYS A 188 -20.12 -25.12 1.67
CA LYS A 188 -21.24 -25.51 2.53
C LYS A 188 -22.59 -25.62 1.79
N ARG A 189 -22.80 -24.89 0.69
CA ARG A 189 -24.01 -25.03 -0.14
C ARG A 189 -23.91 -26.11 -1.22
N ALA A 190 -22.70 -26.48 -1.65
CA ALA A 190 -22.52 -27.56 -2.64
C ALA A 190 -22.91 -28.92 -2.05
N ASP A 191 -22.59 -29.16 -0.77
CA ASP A 191 -22.99 -30.39 -0.07
C ASP A 191 -24.46 -30.40 0.33
N PHE A 192 -25.03 -29.25 0.68
CA PHE A 192 -26.44 -29.15 1.05
C PHE A 192 -27.36 -29.40 -0.16
N ASP A 193 -27.02 -28.86 -1.33
CA ASP A 193 -27.75 -29.13 -2.58
C ASP A 193 -27.60 -30.60 -3.01
N ARG A 194 -26.43 -31.21 -2.79
CA ARG A 194 -26.23 -32.66 -3.01
C ARG A 194 -27.13 -33.50 -2.11
N ARG A 195 -27.27 -33.13 -0.83
CA ARG A 195 -28.16 -33.83 0.12
C ARG A 195 -29.62 -33.67 -0.27
N LYS A 196 -30.08 -32.45 -0.60
CA LYS A 196 -31.46 -32.21 -1.06
C LYS A 196 -31.78 -32.94 -2.36
N ALA A 197 -30.86 -32.98 -3.32
CA ALA A 197 -31.03 -33.71 -4.57
C ALA A 197 -31.17 -35.23 -4.34
N LYS A 198 -30.35 -35.80 -3.44
CA LYS A 198 -30.46 -37.23 -3.07
C LYS A 198 -31.77 -37.56 -2.35
N VAL A 199 -32.23 -36.69 -1.45
CA VAL A 199 -33.51 -36.88 -0.73
C VAL A 199 -34.69 -36.82 -1.71
N LYS A 200 -34.70 -35.85 -2.63
CA LYS A 200 -35.77 -35.71 -3.63
C LYS A 200 -35.80 -36.90 -4.61
N LEU A 201 -34.63 -37.40 -5.01
CA LEU A 201 -34.52 -38.60 -5.86
C LEU A 201 -35.09 -39.84 -5.15
N ARG A 202 -34.79 -40.02 -3.86
CA ARG A 202 -35.34 -41.14 -3.07
C ARG A 202 -36.86 -41.06 -2.94
N GLN A 203 -37.41 -39.87 -2.73
CA GLN A 203 -38.88 -39.67 -2.67
C GLN A 203 -39.56 -39.98 -4.00
N LEU A 204 -38.97 -39.58 -5.13
CA LEU A 204 -39.52 -39.90 -6.46
C LEU A 204 -39.46 -41.41 -6.75
N LEU A 205 -38.38 -42.08 -6.38
CA LEU A 205 -38.25 -43.53 -6.53
C LEU A 205 -39.25 -44.29 -5.64
N SER A 206 -39.47 -43.85 -4.39
CA SER A 206 -40.46 -44.48 -3.51
C SER A 206 -41.89 -44.29 -4.02
N GLN A 207 -42.23 -43.10 -4.54
CA GLN A 207 -43.53 -42.86 -5.17
C GLN A 207 -43.74 -43.72 -6.41
N ARG A 208 -42.71 -43.88 -7.26
CA ARG A 208 -42.78 -44.76 -8.44
C ARG A 208 -43.01 -46.22 -8.05
N ASN A 209 -42.31 -46.70 -7.03
CA ASN A 209 -42.45 -48.09 -6.54
C ASN A 209 -43.77 -48.34 -5.81
N ALA A 210 -44.34 -47.33 -5.14
CA ALA A 210 -45.68 -47.42 -4.54
C ALA A 210 -46.76 -47.48 -5.63
N LYS A 211 -46.63 -46.66 -6.68
CA LYS A 211 -47.54 -46.68 -7.83
C LYS A 211 -47.48 -48.01 -8.59
N HIS A 212 -46.29 -48.60 -8.76
CA HIS A 212 -46.16 -49.92 -9.39
C HIS A 212 -46.82 -51.02 -8.56
N ARG A 213 -46.67 -50.98 -7.22
CA ARG A 213 -47.34 -51.94 -6.33
C ARG A 213 -48.86 -51.80 -6.30
N GLN A 214 -49.38 -50.58 -6.42
CA GLN A 214 -50.83 -50.37 -6.58
C GLN A 214 -51.35 -50.93 -7.90
N LEU A 215 -50.61 -50.74 -9.00
CA LEU A 215 -50.96 -51.31 -10.30
C LEU A 215 -50.91 -52.85 -10.30
N GLU A 216 -49.96 -53.45 -9.58
CA GLU A 216 -49.89 -54.90 -9.40
C GLU A 216 -51.04 -55.45 -8.54
N ALA A 217 -51.43 -54.73 -7.48
CA ALA A 217 -52.56 -55.11 -6.63
C ALA A 217 -53.91 -55.00 -7.35
N ASP A 218 -54.15 -53.91 -8.09
CA ASP A 218 -55.36 -53.74 -8.92
C ASP A 218 -55.46 -54.84 -10.00
N ASN A 219 -54.34 -55.30 -10.53
CA ASN A 219 -54.33 -56.37 -11.53
C ASN A 219 -54.62 -57.75 -10.90
N GLN A 220 -54.14 -58.01 -9.68
CA GLN A 220 -54.46 -59.24 -8.92
C GLN A 220 -55.92 -59.29 -8.45
N ASP A 221 -56.48 -58.14 -8.05
CA ASP A 221 -57.89 -58.03 -7.67
C ASP A 221 -58.82 -58.22 -8.89
N ASN A 222 -58.38 -57.78 -10.07
CA ASN A 222 -59.10 -57.98 -11.32
C ASN A 222 -59.02 -59.45 -11.82
N GLU A 223 -57.88 -60.13 -11.65
CA GLU A 223 -57.74 -61.55 -11.98
C GLU A 223 -58.56 -62.46 -11.03
N THR A 224 -58.62 -62.14 -9.73
CA THR A 224 -59.43 -62.91 -8.76
C THR A 224 -60.93 -62.70 -8.94
N SER A 225 -61.38 -61.49 -9.30
CA SER A 225 -62.79 -61.22 -9.62
C SER A 225 -63.22 -61.82 -10.98
N THR A 226 -62.31 -61.94 -11.95
CA THR A 226 -62.56 -62.64 -13.23
C THR A 226 -62.63 -64.17 -13.03
N SER A 227 -61.85 -64.74 -12.11
CA SER A 227 -61.92 -66.16 -11.74
C SER A 227 -63.24 -66.49 -11.02
N ALA A 228 -63.68 -65.68 -10.06
CA ALA A 228 -64.92 -65.90 -9.31
C ALA A 228 -66.19 -65.79 -10.18
N ALA A 229 -66.17 -64.96 -11.23
CA ALA A 229 -67.28 -64.85 -12.19
C ALA A 229 -67.41 -66.07 -13.13
N SER A 230 -66.35 -66.89 -13.25
CA SER A 230 -66.36 -68.09 -14.11
C SER A 230 -66.89 -69.35 -13.43
N GLU A 231 -66.94 -69.38 -12.09
CA GLU A 231 -67.49 -70.51 -11.32
C GLU A 231 -69.02 -70.45 -11.13
N GLN A 232 -69.65 -69.27 -11.22
CA GLN A 232 -71.11 -69.13 -11.08
C GLN A 232 -71.93 -69.43 -12.35
N LYS A 233 -71.29 -69.86 -13.45
CA LYS A 233 -71.97 -70.15 -14.72
C LYS A 233 -72.09 -71.64 -15.04
N LYS A 234 -71.98 -72.50 -14.02
CA LYS A 234 -71.99 -73.96 -14.16
C LYS A 234 -72.81 -74.65 -13.06
N GLU A 235 -74.04 -74.18 -12.83
CA GLU A 235 -75.15 -74.97 -12.26
C GLU A 235 -76.45 -74.61 -12.98
#